data_AF-A0A1N6YMZ9-F1
#
_entry.id   AF-A0A1N6YMZ9-F1
#
_cell.length_a   1.000
_cell.length_b   1.000
_cell.length_c   1.000
_cell.angle_alpha   90.00
_cell.angle_beta   90.00
_cell.angle_gamma   90.00
#
_symmetry.space_group_name_H-M   'P 1'
#
loop_
_entity.id
_entity.type
_entity.pdbx_description
1 polymer ?
#
loop_
_entity_poly.entity_id
_entity_poly.type
_entity_poly.pdbx_seq_one_letter_code
_entity_poly.pdbx_strand_id
1 'polypeptide(L)'
;MAPLTMYEERNTGTNLPAQIDIEAVGGDALELLFMAKGGGSANKTFLFQQTRRLLEPERLLAFFDEKIRTLGTTACPPYHLAIVIGGLSAEQCLKTVKLASARELDGLPTSGSPDGRAFRDLELEDQILDLTRAMGLGAQFGGKYFCHDVRVIRLPRHGGSLPVGMGVSCSADRQIRGRIDRDGIWLEALERDPARFLPQGGTGGAAPARIDLDQPMDRVCAALSQLTVGTPVLMSGTMIVARDLVHAELARLMRQGKPLPGYLRDHPVYYAGPARTPQGHASGSFGPTTAARMDPYVPELQAQGASRVMIAKGNRAPEVVASCKRHGGFYLGSVGGAAAVLGRDVIKSVEVIDFGEFGMEAVWRIRVQDFPAFVVTDDKGNDFFTRKPGLTPPG
;
A
#
# COMPACT_ATOMS: atom_id res chain seq x y z
N MET A 1 4.80 12.89 11.38
CA MET A 1 4.17 13.61 12.51
C MET A 1 5.18 13.65 13.64
N ALA A 2 5.31 14.78 14.32
CA ALA A 2 6.14 14.92 15.52
C ALA A 2 5.21 14.89 16.75
N PRO A 3 5.45 14.01 17.74
CA PRO A 3 4.66 13.97 18.97
C PRO A 3 4.99 15.19 19.82
N LEU A 4 3.97 15.98 20.16
CA LEU A 4 4.06 17.10 21.10
C LEU A 4 3.73 16.63 22.52
N THR A 5 2.74 15.76 22.64
CA THR A 5 2.38 15.02 23.84
C THR A 5 2.14 13.56 23.47
N MET A 6 1.59 12.75 24.38
CA MET A 6 1.17 11.38 24.06
C MET A 6 0.08 11.33 22.97
N TYR A 7 -0.76 12.37 22.87
CA TYR A 7 -1.96 12.36 22.02
C TYR A 7 -1.97 13.46 20.96
N GLU A 8 -1.15 14.49 21.12
CA GLU A 8 -1.08 15.62 20.20
C GLU A 8 0.15 15.50 19.31
N GLU A 9 -0.06 15.72 18.02
CA GLU A 9 0.98 15.67 17.02
C GLU A 9 0.94 16.88 16.09
N ARG A 10 2.07 17.20 15.48
CA ARG A 10 2.16 18.22 14.44
C ARG A 10 3.00 17.76 13.26
N ASN A 11 2.63 18.18 12.05
CA ASN A 11 3.48 17.98 10.89
C ASN A 11 4.75 18.84 11.02
N THR A 12 5.93 18.28 10.71
CA THR A 12 7.20 19.01 10.78
C THR A 12 7.39 20.00 9.64
N GLY A 13 6.54 19.95 8.60
CA GLY A 13 6.58 20.81 7.41
C GLY A 13 7.73 20.50 6.45
N THR A 14 8.67 19.64 6.86
CA THR A 14 9.95 19.42 6.16
C THR A 14 10.22 17.96 5.81
N ASN A 15 9.34 17.03 6.23
CA ASN A 15 9.54 15.58 6.12
C ASN A 15 10.75 15.04 6.92
N LEU A 16 11.32 15.86 7.80
CA LEU A 16 12.32 15.46 8.80
C LEU A 16 11.64 15.02 10.11
N PRO A 17 12.33 14.24 10.97
CA PRO A 17 13.71 13.74 10.83
C PRO A 17 13.86 12.59 9.82
N ALA A 18 15.08 12.42 9.30
CA ALA A 18 15.48 11.21 8.60
C ALA A 18 15.96 10.15 9.62
N GLN A 19 15.77 8.86 9.30
CA GLN A 19 16.49 7.79 9.98
C GLN A 19 17.89 7.69 9.37
N ILE A 20 18.92 7.78 10.23
CA ILE A 20 20.34 7.77 9.83
C ILE A 20 21.05 6.73 10.67
N ASP A 21 21.41 5.61 10.05
CA ASP A 21 22.16 4.52 10.68
C ASP A 21 23.59 4.53 10.10
N ILE A 22 24.59 4.82 10.93
CA ILE A 22 26.00 4.87 10.54
C ILE A 22 26.73 3.72 11.22
N GLU A 23 27.43 2.90 10.44
CA GLU A 23 28.21 1.77 10.92
C GLU A 23 29.70 2.00 10.69
N ALA A 24 30.54 1.62 11.65
CA ALA A 24 31.98 1.60 11.49
C ALA A 24 32.39 0.30 10.76
N VAL A 25 33.05 0.44 9.63
CA VAL A 25 33.53 -0.66 8.79
C VAL A 25 35.03 -0.51 8.51
N GLY A 26 35.67 -1.56 8.00
CA GLY A 26 37.03 -1.45 7.47
C GLY A 26 37.05 -0.83 6.07
N GLY A 27 38.22 -0.36 5.63
CA GLY A 27 38.42 0.26 4.31
C GLY A 27 38.57 1.79 4.37
N ASP A 28 38.68 2.42 3.21
CA ASP A 28 38.94 3.85 3.01
C ASP A 28 37.82 4.57 2.24
N ALA A 29 36.62 3.97 2.19
CA ALA A 29 35.45 4.49 1.50
C ALA A 29 34.23 4.58 2.44
N LEU A 30 33.33 5.53 2.15
CA LEU A 30 32.01 5.63 2.76
C LEU A 30 30.96 5.07 1.78
N GLU A 31 30.39 3.91 2.12
CA GLU A 31 29.29 3.29 1.38
C GLU A 31 27.95 3.71 1.96
N LEU A 32 26.98 4.01 1.09
CA LEU A 32 25.71 4.60 1.44
C LEU A 32 24.58 3.85 0.76
N LEU A 33 23.51 3.58 1.50
CA LEU A 33 22.23 3.15 0.95
C LEU A 33 21.16 4.15 1.36
N PHE A 34 20.63 4.90 0.39
CA PHE A 34 19.51 5.79 0.62
C PHE A 34 18.20 5.07 0.31
N MET A 35 17.18 5.26 1.15
CA MET A 35 15.85 4.70 0.95
C MET A 35 14.75 5.73 1.17
N ALA A 36 13.87 5.89 0.19
CA ALA A 36 12.64 6.66 0.35
C ALA A 36 11.47 5.70 0.63
N LYS A 37 11.38 5.15 1.86
CA LYS A 37 10.38 4.12 2.17
C LYS A 37 8.98 4.70 2.35
N GLY A 38 8.01 4.21 1.57
CA GLY A 38 6.61 4.62 1.72
C GLY A 38 5.96 3.99 2.95
N GLY A 39 5.20 4.77 3.72
CA GLY A 39 4.54 4.31 4.96
C GLY A 39 3.69 3.06 4.78
N GLY A 40 2.96 2.92 3.66
CA GLY A 40 2.16 1.72 3.38
C GLY A 40 2.99 0.43 3.28
N SER A 41 4.19 0.49 2.70
CA SER A 41 5.12 -0.65 2.65
C SER A 41 5.89 -0.83 3.96
N ALA A 42 6.17 0.25 4.70
CA ALA A 42 6.77 0.18 6.02
C ALA A 42 5.85 -0.56 7.02
N ASN A 43 4.55 -0.25 7.00
CA ASN A 43 3.52 -0.91 7.81
C ASN A 43 3.31 -2.40 7.46
N LYS A 44 3.87 -2.86 6.33
CA LYS A 44 3.88 -4.27 5.91
C LYS A 44 5.23 -4.92 6.17
N THR A 45 5.89 -4.50 7.23
CA THR A 45 7.04 -5.19 7.82
C THR A 45 6.56 -5.85 9.11
N PHE A 46 6.62 -7.17 9.17
CA PHE A 46 6.10 -7.97 10.27
C PHE A 46 7.20 -8.80 10.92
N LEU A 47 7.08 -8.96 12.24
CA LEU A 47 7.89 -9.86 13.04
C LEU A 47 7.00 -10.95 13.60
N PHE A 48 7.45 -12.19 13.48
CA PHE A 48 6.79 -13.36 14.07
C PHE A 48 7.80 -14.08 14.94
N GLN A 49 7.48 -14.22 16.24
CA GLN A 49 8.28 -15.05 17.14
C GLN A 49 7.85 -16.50 16.99
N GLN A 50 8.77 -17.32 16.51
CA GLN A 50 8.53 -18.73 16.20
C GLN A 50 9.51 -19.62 16.97
N THR A 51 9.39 -20.93 16.80
CA THR A 51 10.27 -21.92 17.43
C THR A 51 10.87 -22.85 16.39
N ARG A 52 11.85 -23.67 16.79
CA ARG A 52 12.47 -24.69 15.93
C ARG A 52 11.45 -25.61 15.23
N ARG A 53 10.25 -25.78 15.80
CA ARG A 53 9.15 -26.56 15.22
C ARG A 53 8.73 -26.04 13.84
N LEU A 54 8.87 -24.75 13.56
CA LEU A 54 8.53 -24.19 12.26
C LEU A 54 9.50 -24.64 11.15
N LEU A 55 10.75 -25.01 11.49
CA LEU A 55 11.78 -25.39 10.52
C LEU A 55 11.60 -26.85 10.03
N GLU A 56 10.44 -27.12 9.46
CA GLU A 56 10.07 -28.32 8.71
C GLU A 56 9.46 -27.83 7.38
N PRO A 57 9.84 -28.37 6.21
CA PRO A 57 9.47 -27.79 4.91
C PRO A 57 7.98 -27.49 4.73
N GLU A 58 7.11 -28.46 5.04
CA GLU A 58 5.66 -28.32 4.91
C GLU A 58 5.08 -27.25 5.85
N ARG A 59 5.53 -27.22 7.10
CA ARG A 59 5.09 -26.22 8.09
C ARG A 59 5.53 -24.82 7.70
N LEU A 60 6.76 -24.70 7.20
CA LEU A 60 7.35 -23.43 6.82
C LEU A 60 6.61 -22.83 5.62
N LEU A 61 6.35 -23.63 4.58
CA LEU A 61 5.57 -23.19 3.41
C LEU A 61 4.12 -22.87 3.78
N ALA A 62 3.45 -23.70 4.59
CA ALA A 62 2.09 -23.42 5.06
C ALA A 62 2.02 -22.12 5.88
N PHE A 63 3.01 -21.89 6.74
CA PHE A 63 3.15 -20.64 7.48
C PHE A 63 3.29 -19.44 6.55
N PHE A 64 4.14 -19.52 5.52
CA PHE A 64 4.30 -18.42 4.58
C PHE A 64 3.07 -18.21 3.69
N ASP A 65 2.36 -19.26 3.28
CA ASP A 65 1.08 -19.10 2.57
C ASP A 65 0.10 -18.26 3.40
N GLU A 66 -0.10 -18.63 4.66
CA GLU A 66 -0.97 -17.92 5.58
C GLU A 66 -0.51 -16.46 5.75
N LYS A 67 0.78 -16.22 6.07
CA LYS A 67 1.27 -14.87 6.38
C LYS A 67 1.32 -13.97 5.16
N ILE A 68 1.75 -14.45 4.00
CA ILE A 68 1.82 -13.65 2.78
C ILE A 68 0.42 -13.17 2.38
N ARG A 69 -0.64 -13.98 2.56
CA ARG A 69 -2.03 -13.55 2.31
C ARG A 69 -2.44 -12.36 3.17
N THR A 70 -1.91 -12.23 4.39
CA THR A 70 -2.17 -11.08 5.28
C THR A 70 -1.54 -9.76 4.82
N LEU A 71 -0.55 -9.80 3.90
CA LEU A 71 -0.06 -8.59 3.24
C LEU A 71 -1.22 -7.90 2.50
N GLY A 72 -2.02 -8.71 1.80
CA GLY A 72 -3.08 -8.24 0.91
C GLY A 72 -2.56 -7.29 -0.16
N THR A 73 -3.46 -6.48 -0.71
CA THR A 73 -3.14 -5.50 -1.78
C THR A 73 -2.91 -4.09 -1.23
N THR A 74 -2.84 -3.97 0.09
CA THR A 74 -2.78 -2.70 0.82
C THR A 74 -1.43 -1.96 0.75
N ALA A 75 -0.39 -2.53 0.16
CA ALA A 75 0.91 -1.87 -0.04
C ALA A 75 1.29 -1.68 -1.52
N CYS A 76 0.33 -1.75 -2.45
CA CYS A 76 0.57 -1.58 -3.90
C CYS A 76 1.51 -2.66 -4.48
N PRO A 77 1.04 -3.91 -4.62
CA PRO A 77 1.74 -4.93 -5.42
C PRO A 77 1.79 -4.52 -6.91
N PRO A 78 2.69 -5.11 -7.72
CA PRO A 78 3.53 -6.27 -7.39
C PRO A 78 4.67 -5.95 -6.40
N TYR A 79 4.94 -6.86 -5.48
CA TYR A 79 5.92 -6.68 -4.41
C TYR A 79 7.31 -7.25 -4.75
N HIS A 80 8.36 -6.62 -4.25
CA HIS A 80 9.61 -7.31 -3.95
C HIS A 80 9.50 -7.87 -2.53
N LEU A 81 9.18 -9.16 -2.39
CA LEU A 81 8.95 -9.79 -1.09
C LEU A 81 10.28 -10.20 -0.45
N ALA A 82 10.47 -9.85 0.82
CA ALA A 82 11.63 -10.25 1.59
C ALA A 82 11.21 -11.04 2.83
N ILE A 83 11.85 -12.17 3.05
CA ILE A 83 11.64 -13.06 4.19
C ILE A 83 13.00 -13.30 4.84
N VAL A 84 13.04 -13.21 6.17
CA VAL A 84 14.23 -13.51 6.97
C VAL A 84 13.86 -14.54 8.03
N ILE A 85 14.61 -15.64 8.08
CA ILE A 85 14.38 -16.74 9.03
C ILE A 85 15.58 -16.81 9.97
N GLY A 86 15.37 -16.51 11.24
CA GLY A 86 16.43 -16.37 12.24
C GLY A 86 16.88 -14.93 12.43
N GLY A 87 17.96 -14.77 13.17
CA GLY A 87 18.46 -13.50 13.69
C GLY A 87 18.89 -13.67 15.15
N LEU A 88 19.92 -12.94 15.55
CA LEU A 88 20.38 -12.88 16.94
C LEU A 88 19.41 -12.07 17.81
N SER A 89 18.61 -11.21 17.18
CA SER A 89 17.56 -10.43 17.83
C SER A 89 16.44 -10.06 16.85
N ALA A 90 15.35 -9.50 17.38
CA ALA A 90 14.20 -9.06 16.60
C ALA A 90 14.58 -7.91 15.65
N GLU A 91 15.32 -6.92 16.16
CA GLU A 91 15.78 -5.75 15.45
C GLU A 91 16.78 -6.11 14.33
N GLN A 92 17.70 -7.06 14.57
CA GLN A 92 18.59 -7.55 13.51
C GLN A 92 17.79 -8.26 12.41
N CYS A 93 16.81 -9.09 12.79
CA CYS A 93 15.94 -9.78 11.84
C CYS A 93 15.19 -8.77 10.95
N LEU A 94 14.56 -7.76 11.53
CA LEU A 94 13.81 -6.75 10.78
C LEU A 94 14.70 -5.80 9.97
N LYS A 95 15.89 -5.44 10.45
CA LYS A 95 16.88 -4.71 9.66
C LYS A 95 17.29 -5.52 8.42
N THR A 96 17.52 -6.82 8.59
CA THR A 96 17.84 -7.72 7.47
C THR A 96 16.69 -7.81 6.48
N VAL A 97 15.42 -7.85 6.93
CA VAL A 97 14.25 -7.80 6.05
C VAL A 97 14.25 -6.52 5.22
N LYS A 98 14.58 -5.38 5.85
CA LYS A 98 14.64 -4.09 5.15
C LYS A 98 15.64 -4.12 4.00
N LEU A 99 16.87 -4.56 4.29
CA LEU A 99 17.96 -4.65 3.32
C LEU A 99 17.67 -5.68 2.22
N ALA A 100 17.13 -6.84 2.57
CA ALA A 100 16.70 -7.85 1.60
C ALA A 100 15.61 -7.32 0.64
N SER A 101 14.62 -6.55 1.14
CA SER A 101 13.59 -5.94 0.28
C SER A 101 14.16 -4.89 -0.69
N ALA A 102 15.35 -4.37 -0.38
CA ALA A 102 16.10 -3.44 -1.21
C ALA A 102 17.02 -4.14 -2.23
N ARG A 103 17.11 -5.48 -2.18
CA ARG A 103 18.08 -6.28 -2.93
C ARG A 103 19.54 -5.98 -2.56
N GLU A 104 19.77 -5.44 -1.36
CA GLU A 104 21.11 -5.15 -0.87
C GLU A 104 21.90 -6.43 -0.55
N LEU A 105 21.19 -7.51 -0.25
CA LEU A 105 21.76 -8.79 0.18
C LEU A 105 21.84 -9.82 -0.96
N ASP A 106 21.66 -9.40 -2.21
CA ASP A 106 21.64 -10.30 -3.37
C ASP A 106 22.97 -11.03 -3.60
N GLY A 107 24.08 -10.44 -3.13
CA GLY A 107 25.43 -11.02 -3.21
C GLY A 107 25.81 -11.98 -2.08
N LEU A 108 24.90 -12.30 -1.15
CA LEU A 108 25.18 -13.28 -0.09
C LEU A 108 25.48 -14.67 -0.67
N PRO A 109 26.25 -15.52 0.06
CA PRO A 109 26.37 -16.94 -0.26
C PRO A 109 25.00 -17.62 -0.34
N THR A 110 24.89 -18.69 -1.13
CA THR A 110 23.64 -19.45 -1.31
C THR A 110 23.57 -20.74 -0.49
N SER A 111 24.49 -20.92 0.46
CA SER A 111 24.52 -22.05 1.38
C SER A 111 25.05 -21.65 2.75
N GLY A 112 24.61 -22.34 3.80
CA GLY A 112 25.07 -22.11 5.16
C GLY A 112 26.51 -22.58 5.41
N SER A 113 26.98 -22.39 6.64
CA SER A 113 28.24 -22.94 7.15
C SER A 113 28.11 -23.34 8.63
N PRO A 114 28.97 -24.23 9.15
CA PRO A 114 29.03 -24.54 10.59
C PRO A 114 29.25 -23.32 11.48
N ASP A 115 29.94 -22.30 10.97
CA ASP A 115 30.21 -21.04 11.69
C ASP A 115 29.00 -20.10 11.77
N GLY A 116 27.87 -20.48 11.17
CA GLY A 116 26.61 -19.74 11.27
C GLY A 116 26.52 -18.52 10.34
N ARG A 117 27.17 -18.56 9.17
CA ARG A 117 27.03 -17.46 8.18
C ARG A 117 25.58 -17.31 7.69
N ALA A 118 25.20 -16.08 7.36
CA ALA A 118 23.98 -15.80 6.63
C ALA A 118 24.04 -16.38 5.20
N PHE A 119 22.91 -16.80 4.65
CA PHE A 119 22.82 -17.20 3.25
C PHE A 119 21.47 -16.86 2.63
N ARG A 120 21.45 -16.72 1.31
CA ARG A 120 20.25 -16.55 0.48
C ARG A 120 19.75 -17.91 -0.01
N ASP A 121 18.50 -18.23 0.28
CA ASP A 121 17.90 -19.53 -0.02
C ASP A 121 17.09 -19.45 -1.33
N LEU A 122 17.74 -19.85 -2.44
CA LEU A 122 17.17 -19.74 -3.78
C LEU A 122 15.99 -20.72 -4.00
N GLU A 123 16.05 -21.91 -3.39
CA GLU A 123 14.99 -22.91 -3.53
C GLU A 123 13.69 -22.40 -2.90
N LEU A 124 13.78 -21.85 -1.68
CA LEU A 124 12.61 -21.31 -1.00
C LEU A 124 12.10 -20.01 -1.63
N GLU A 125 12.97 -19.22 -2.27
CA GLU A 125 12.54 -18.06 -3.08
C GLU A 125 11.61 -18.50 -4.22
N ASP A 126 12.00 -19.52 -4.98
CA ASP A 126 11.20 -20.02 -6.11
C ASP A 126 9.88 -20.63 -5.65
N GLN A 127 9.90 -21.46 -4.60
CA GLN A 127 8.70 -22.06 -4.01
C GLN A 127 7.70 -20.99 -3.55
N ILE A 128 8.18 -19.94 -2.88
CA ILE A 128 7.32 -18.85 -2.39
C ILE A 128 6.82 -17.99 -3.55
N LEU A 129 7.65 -17.74 -4.57
CA LEU A 129 7.22 -16.98 -5.74
C LEU A 129 6.08 -17.70 -6.48
N ASP A 130 6.18 -19.01 -6.68
CA ASP A 130 5.13 -19.81 -7.30
C ASP A 130 3.86 -19.86 -6.46
N LEU A 131 4.00 -19.98 -5.15
CA LEU A 131 2.90 -19.84 -4.20
C LEU A 131 2.20 -18.48 -4.38
N THR A 132 2.94 -17.37 -4.43
CA THR A 132 2.34 -16.03 -4.60
C THR A 132 1.60 -15.87 -5.92
N ARG A 133 2.08 -16.53 -6.98
CA ARG A 133 1.45 -16.54 -8.31
C ARG A 133 0.12 -17.32 -8.32
N ALA A 134 0.02 -18.35 -7.49
CA ALA A 134 -1.19 -19.16 -7.34
C ALA A 134 -2.25 -18.54 -6.42
N MET A 135 -1.93 -17.49 -5.64
CA MET A 135 -2.88 -16.86 -4.71
C MET A 135 -4.08 -16.20 -5.39
N GLY A 136 -3.94 -15.81 -6.65
CA GLY A 136 -4.99 -15.13 -7.43
C GLY A 136 -5.21 -13.66 -7.06
N LEU A 137 -4.47 -13.08 -6.11
CA LEU A 137 -4.56 -11.66 -5.74
C LEU A 137 -3.96 -10.73 -6.80
N GLY A 138 -2.91 -11.18 -7.48
CA GLY A 138 -2.24 -10.48 -8.57
C GLY A 138 -1.79 -9.06 -8.26
N ALA A 139 -1.67 -8.26 -9.32
CA ALA A 139 -1.27 -6.86 -9.22
C ALA A 139 -2.49 -6.00 -8.84
N GLN A 140 -2.84 -6.04 -7.55
CA GLN A 140 -3.93 -5.29 -6.90
C GLN A 140 -5.36 -5.80 -7.15
N PHE A 141 -5.69 -6.18 -8.39
CA PHE A 141 -7.06 -6.53 -8.80
C PHE A 141 -7.15 -7.91 -9.46
N GLY A 142 -6.54 -8.91 -8.82
CA GLY A 142 -6.58 -10.28 -9.28
C GLY A 142 -5.46 -10.63 -10.27
N GLY A 143 -5.19 -11.93 -10.42
CA GLY A 143 -4.23 -12.47 -11.39
C GLY A 143 -2.93 -12.99 -10.79
N LYS A 144 -1.87 -13.02 -11.60
CA LYS A 144 -0.60 -13.72 -11.30
C LYS A 144 0.42 -12.88 -10.53
N TYR A 145 0.54 -11.59 -10.84
CA TYR A 145 1.68 -10.76 -10.45
C TYR A 145 1.52 -10.13 -9.06
N PHE A 146 1.38 -10.96 -8.01
CA PHE A 146 1.38 -10.48 -6.64
C PHE A 146 2.78 -10.04 -6.18
N CYS A 147 3.80 -10.79 -6.58
CA CYS A 147 5.21 -10.43 -6.38
C CYS A 147 5.91 -10.29 -7.75
N HIS A 148 6.83 -9.33 -7.84
CA HIS A 148 7.86 -9.28 -8.88
C HIS A 148 8.84 -10.44 -8.68
N ASP A 149 9.38 -10.56 -7.47
CA ASP A 149 10.32 -11.58 -7.04
C ASP A 149 10.29 -11.75 -5.50
N VAL A 150 11.08 -12.69 -5.00
CA VAL A 150 11.22 -13.01 -3.58
C VAL A 150 12.71 -13.00 -3.21
N ARG A 151 13.01 -12.62 -1.97
CA ARG A 151 14.31 -12.82 -1.31
C ARG A 151 14.11 -13.56 0.00
N VAL A 152 14.82 -14.66 0.21
CA VAL A 152 14.77 -15.43 1.46
C VAL A 152 16.16 -15.50 2.07
N ILE A 153 16.36 -14.87 3.23
CA ILE A 153 17.64 -14.87 3.95
C ILE A 153 17.52 -15.74 5.21
N ARG A 154 18.41 -16.71 5.34
CA ARG A 154 18.54 -17.53 6.55
C ARG A 154 19.70 -17.01 7.39
N LEU A 155 19.41 -16.67 8.64
CA LEU A 155 20.38 -16.17 9.64
C LEU A 155 20.65 -17.21 10.74
N PRO A 156 21.79 -17.14 11.45
CA PRO A 156 21.97 -17.89 12.69
C PRO A 156 20.92 -17.46 13.74
N ARG A 157 20.73 -18.27 14.78
CA ARG A 157 19.76 -18.00 15.86
C ARG A 157 20.22 -18.63 17.16
N HIS A 158 19.81 -18.05 18.29
CA HIS A 158 19.90 -18.72 19.58
C HIS A 158 19.03 -20.00 19.60
N GLY A 159 19.45 -21.04 20.33
CA GLY A 159 18.79 -22.34 20.34
C GLY A 159 17.30 -22.29 20.70
N GLY A 160 16.94 -21.44 21.67
CA GLY A 160 15.57 -21.20 22.14
C GLY A 160 14.76 -20.17 21.36
N SER A 161 15.28 -19.63 20.25
CA SER A 161 14.65 -18.52 19.53
C SER A 161 14.57 -18.79 18.03
N LEU A 162 13.52 -18.30 17.37
CA LEU A 162 13.44 -18.22 15.91
C LEU A 162 12.61 -16.98 15.53
N PRO A 163 13.20 -15.78 15.50
CA PRO A 163 12.53 -14.63 14.91
C PRO A 163 12.39 -14.87 13.40
N VAL A 164 11.20 -14.59 12.87
CA VAL A 164 10.92 -14.61 11.42
C VAL A 164 10.40 -13.25 11.02
N GLY A 165 11.08 -12.63 10.08
CA GLY A 165 10.72 -11.32 9.54
C GLY A 165 10.16 -11.45 8.13
N MET A 166 9.17 -10.63 7.80
CA MET A 166 8.60 -10.53 6.46
C MET A 166 8.35 -9.06 6.10
N GLY A 167 8.68 -8.65 4.89
CA GLY A 167 8.51 -7.27 4.45
C GLY A 167 8.45 -7.17 2.93
N VAL A 168 8.08 -5.99 2.43
CA VAL A 168 7.98 -5.74 0.98
C VAL A 168 8.63 -4.43 0.57
N SER A 169 9.14 -4.38 -0.66
CA SER A 169 9.16 -3.15 -1.45
C SER A 169 7.92 -3.08 -2.34
N CYS A 170 7.32 -1.91 -2.42
CA CYS A 170 6.08 -1.68 -3.19
C CYS A 170 6.39 -1.17 -4.60
N SER A 171 5.36 -0.88 -5.40
CA SER A 171 5.54 -0.24 -6.72
C SER A 171 6.33 1.07 -6.68
N ALA A 172 6.35 1.77 -5.55
CA ALA A 172 7.26 2.89 -5.31
C ALA A 172 8.60 2.39 -4.76
N ASP A 173 9.27 1.56 -5.55
CA ASP A 173 10.56 0.94 -5.23
C ASP A 173 11.69 1.97 -5.37
N ARG A 174 12.20 2.46 -4.23
CA ARG A 174 12.99 3.69 -4.16
C ARG A 174 14.14 3.55 -3.19
N GLN A 175 15.24 3.06 -3.72
CA GLN A 175 16.54 3.00 -3.07
C GLN A 175 17.62 3.39 -4.07
N ILE A 176 18.74 3.91 -3.58
CA ILE A 176 19.88 4.25 -4.42
C ILE A 176 21.17 4.07 -3.61
N ARG A 177 22.15 3.37 -4.18
CA ARG A 177 23.48 3.24 -3.60
C ARG A 177 24.34 4.48 -3.89
N GLY A 178 25.14 4.88 -2.91
CA GLY A 178 26.16 5.90 -3.05
C GLY A 178 27.49 5.40 -2.50
N ARG A 179 28.58 5.96 -3.01
CA ARG A 179 29.94 5.68 -2.52
C ARG A 179 30.76 6.96 -2.58
N ILE A 180 31.52 7.22 -1.52
CA ILE A 180 32.51 8.30 -1.48
C ILE A 180 33.86 7.67 -1.19
N ASP A 181 34.84 7.94 -2.03
CA ASP A 181 36.22 7.50 -1.86
C ASP A 181 37.20 8.59 -2.34
N ARG A 182 38.50 8.26 -2.40
CA ARG A 182 39.56 9.19 -2.83
C ARG A 182 39.36 9.74 -4.25
N ASP A 183 38.61 9.04 -5.10
CA ASP A 183 38.43 9.37 -6.50
C ASP A 183 37.16 10.21 -6.75
N GLY A 184 36.24 10.28 -5.77
CA GLY A 184 35.12 11.22 -5.80
C GLY A 184 33.84 10.71 -5.13
N ILE A 185 32.71 11.19 -5.66
CA ILE A 185 31.35 10.85 -5.19
C ILE A 185 30.63 10.13 -6.32
N TRP A 186 30.20 8.91 -6.03
CA TRP A 186 29.53 8.00 -6.94
C TRP A 186 28.10 7.76 -6.48
N LEU A 187 27.18 7.69 -7.44
CA LEU A 187 25.77 7.40 -7.19
C LEU A 187 25.31 6.38 -8.23
N GLU A 188 24.51 5.41 -7.80
CA GLU A 188 23.93 4.40 -8.67
C GLU A 188 23.14 5.04 -9.83
N ALA A 189 23.42 4.57 -11.04
CA ALA A 189 22.73 5.03 -12.24
C ALA A 189 21.38 4.31 -12.37
N LEU A 190 20.29 5.03 -12.12
CA LEU A 190 18.93 4.56 -12.39
C LEU A 190 18.56 4.74 -13.87
N GLU A 191 17.53 4.02 -14.30
CA GLU A 191 16.95 4.16 -15.64
C GLU A 191 16.46 5.61 -15.88
N ARG A 192 16.79 6.17 -17.04
CA ARG A 192 16.37 7.51 -17.47
C ARG A 192 15.40 7.51 -18.64
N ASP A 193 15.27 6.38 -19.35
CA ASP A 193 14.29 6.16 -20.40
C ASP A 193 13.36 4.98 -20.03
N PRO A 194 12.43 5.17 -19.08
CA PRO A 194 11.50 4.10 -18.70
C PRO A 194 10.49 3.78 -19.80
N ALA A 195 10.35 4.63 -20.83
CA ALA A 195 9.39 4.42 -21.92
C ALA A 195 9.73 3.17 -22.76
N ARG A 196 11.00 2.76 -22.78
CA ARG A 196 11.45 1.51 -23.44
C ARG A 196 10.81 0.24 -22.88
N PHE A 197 10.29 0.28 -21.65
CA PHE A 197 9.59 -0.84 -21.03
C PHE A 197 8.09 -0.87 -21.33
N LEU A 198 7.56 0.13 -22.03
CA LEU A 198 6.16 0.13 -22.45
C LEU A 198 5.93 -0.89 -23.56
N PRO A 199 4.89 -1.74 -23.47
CA PRO A 199 4.55 -2.67 -24.54
C PRO A 199 4.07 -1.91 -25.78
N GLN A 200 4.36 -2.43 -26.98
CA GLN A 200 3.97 -1.81 -28.26
C GLN A 200 2.47 -1.96 -28.63
N GLY A 201 1.62 -2.39 -27.71
CA GLY A 201 0.19 -2.65 -27.94
C GLY A 201 -0.71 -2.03 -26.86
N GLY A 202 -1.99 -1.86 -27.19
CA GLY A 202 -3.00 -1.37 -26.24
C GLY A 202 -3.34 -2.40 -25.16
N THR A 203 -3.83 -1.93 -24.02
CA THR A 203 -4.34 -2.79 -22.95
C THR A 203 -5.74 -3.27 -23.31
N GLY A 204 -5.91 -4.57 -23.58
CA GLY A 204 -7.24 -5.19 -23.73
C GLY A 204 -8.00 -5.20 -22.40
N GLY A 205 -9.32 -5.03 -22.44
CA GLY A 205 -10.17 -5.07 -21.25
C GLY A 205 -11.64 -4.76 -21.56
N ALA A 206 -12.53 -5.09 -20.62
CA ALA A 206 -13.92 -4.69 -20.71
C ALA A 206 -14.04 -3.17 -20.68
N ALA A 207 -14.96 -2.62 -21.48
CA ALA A 207 -15.24 -1.19 -21.48
C ALA A 207 -15.68 -0.75 -20.07
N PRO A 208 -15.06 0.30 -19.49
CA PRO A 208 -15.41 0.74 -18.14
C PRO A 208 -16.78 1.40 -18.11
N ALA A 209 -17.54 1.15 -17.04
CA ALA A 209 -18.78 1.89 -16.77
C ALA A 209 -18.44 3.34 -16.37
N ARG A 210 -19.13 4.31 -16.96
CA ARG A 210 -18.93 5.73 -16.67
C ARG A 210 -19.90 6.18 -15.58
N ILE A 211 -19.37 6.81 -14.53
CA ILE A 211 -20.16 7.31 -13.40
C ILE A 211 -19.96 8.83 -13.31
N ASP A 212 -21.07 9.56 -13.41
CA ASP A 212 -21.11 11.00 -13.13
C ASP A 212 -21.31 11.21 -11.63
N LEU A 213 -20.36 11.91 -11.00
CA LEU A 213 -20.37 12.20 -9.56
C LEU A 213 -21.02 13.55 -9.23
N ASP A 214 -21.29 14.39 -10.22
CA ASP A 214 -21.99 15.67 -10.01
C ASP A 214 -23.53 15.46 -10.01
N GLN A 215 -23.96 14.40 -9.35
CA GLN A 215 -25.35 13.99 -9.15
C GLN A 215 -25.62 13.86 -7.65
N PRO A 216 -26.90 13.95 -7.20
CA PRO A 216 -27.24 13.62 -5.82
C PRO A 216 -26.73 12.22 -5.44
N MET A 217 -26.21 12.05 -4.22
CA MET A 217 -25.56 10.81 -3.78
C MET A 217 -26.44 9.56 -3.99
N ASP A 218 -27.76 9.66 -3.84
CA ASP A 218 -28.69 8.57 -4.13
C ASP A 218 -28.66 8.10 -5.59
N ARG A 219 -28.50 9.03 -6.54
CA ARG A 219 -28.37 8.71 -7.97
C ARG A 219 -27.03 8.03 -8.25
N VAL A 220 -25.95 8.48 -7.62
CA VAL A 220 -24.62 7.86 -7.72
C VAL A 220 -24.68 6.42 -7.18
N CYS A 221 -25.22 6.22 -5.97
CA CYS A 221 -25.43 4.90 -5.38
C CYS A 221 -26.32 4.00 -6.25
N ALA A 222 -27.42 4.54 -6.81
CA ALA A 222 -28.31 3.77 -7.68
C ALA A 222 -27.60 3.31 -8.97
N ALA A 223 -26.76 4.15 -9.57
CA ALA A 223 -25.94 3.78 -10.72
C ALA A 223 -24.92 2.69 -10.38
N LEU A 224 -24.23 2.81 -9.24
CA LEU A 224 -23.29 1.80 -8.76
C LEU A 224 -23.97 0.48 -8.40
N SER A 225 -25.21 0.51 -7.91
CA SER A 225 -25.99 -0.68 -7.55
C SER A 225 -26.32 -1.56 -8.78
N GLN A 226 -26.31 -1.01 -9.99
CA GLN A 226 -26.47 -1.79 -11.23
C GLN A 226 -25.22 -2.61 -11.59
N LEU A 227 -24.07 -2.33 -10.96
CA LEU A 227 -22.79 -2.97 -11.26
C LEU A 227 -22.50 -4.13 -10.31
N THR A 228 -21.60 -5.01 -10.75
CA THR A 228 -21.09 -6.12 -9.94
C THR A 228 -19.65 -5.85 -9.50
N VAL A 229 -19.23 -6.45 -8.38
CA VAL A 229 -17.84 -6.38 -7.93
C VAL A 229 -16.88 -6.86 -9.02
N GLY A 230 -15.76 -6.15 -9.19
CA GLY A 230 -14.79 -6.34 -10.27
C GLY A 230 -15.06 -5.49 -11.52
N THR A 231 -16.21 -4.82 -11.61
CA THR A 231 -16.49 -3.92 -12.74
C THR A 231 -15.55 -2.72 -12.74
N PRO A 232 -14.81 -2.46 -13.84
CA PRO A 232 -14.03 -1.23 -13.97
C PRO A 232 -14.97 -0.03 -14.17
N VAL A 233 -14.65 1.08 -13.50
CA VAL A 233 -15.38 2.34 -13.60
C VAL A 233 -14.46 3.51 -13.92
N LEU A 234 -14.98 4.47 -14.68
CA LEU A 234 -14.40 5.80 -14.87
C LEU A 234 -15.34 6.85 -14.27
N MET A 235 -14.86 7.57 -13.28
CA MET A 235 -15.65 8.56 -12.54
C MET A 235 -15.27 9.98 -12.93
N SER A 236 -16.25 10.83 -13.17
CA SER A 236 -16.04 12.25 -13.43
C SER A 236 -16.94 13.08 -12.53
N GLY A 237 -16.40 14.10 -11.88
CA GLY A 237 -17.16 14.96 -10.98
C GLY A 237 -16.37 15.34 -9.74
N THR A 238 -17.10 15.77 -8.71
CA THR A 238 -16.53 16.23 -7.44
C THR A 238 -16.26 15.07 -6.49
N MET A 239 -15.12 15.08 -5.81
CA MET A 239 -14.81 14.19 -4.69
C MET A 239 -14.30 14.99 -3.49
N ILE A 240 -14.56 14.47 -2.30
CA ILE A 240 -13.97 14.97 -1.06
C ILE A 240 -12.83 14.08 -0.65
N VAL A 241 -11.69 14.68 -0.32
CA VAL A 241 -10.51 13.98 0.16
C VAL A 241 -10.44 14.10 1.68
N ALA A 242 -10.35 12.98 2.36
CA ALA A 242 -10.18 12.92 3.81
C ALA A 242 -9.47 11.61 4.18
N ARG A 243 -8.59 11.65 5.19
CA ARG A 243 -7.86 10.46 5.65
C ARG A 243 -7.66 10.49 7.17
N ASP A 244 -6.60 9.88 7.67
CA ASP A 244 -6.41 9.45 9.06
C ASP A 244 -6.75 10.54 10.11
N LEU A 245 -6.13 11.72 10.06
CA LEU A 245 -6.39 12.80 11.04
C LEU A 245 -7.82 13.34 10.97
N VAL A 246 -8.36 13.53 9.76
CA VAL A 246 -9.75 13.97 9.58
C VAL A 246 -10.72 12.92 10.12
N HIS A 247 -10.53 11.63 9.85
CA HIS A 247 -11.43 10.60 10.36
C HIS A 247 -11.40 10.50 11.89
N ALA A 248 -10.23 10.66 12.51
CA ALA A 248 -10.11 10.73 13.96
C ALA A 248 -10.89 11.93 14.54
N GLU A 249 -10.82 13.08 13.87
CA GLU A 249 -11.55 14.29 14.25
C GLU A 249 -13.06 14.15 14.05
N LEU A 250 -13.50 13.54 12.94
CA LEU A 250 -14.92 13.22 12.71
C LEU A 250 -15.46 12.28 13.79
N ALA A 251 -14.70 11.26 14.19
CA ALA A 251 -15.08 10.37 15.29
C ALA A 251 -15.19 11.12 16.62
N ARG A 252 -14.28 12.07 16.88
CA ARG A 252 -14.35 12.95 18.05
C ARG A 252 -15.61 13.81 18.03
N LEU A 253 -15.97 14.40 16.89
CA LEU A 253 -17.20 15.18 16.71
C LEU A 253 -18.45 14.33 16.97
N MET A 254 -18.51 13.11 16.41
CA MET A 254 -19.64 12.19 16.62
C MET A 254 -19.81 11.81 18.10
N ARG A 255 -18.71 11.50 18.81
CA ARG A 255 -18.76 11.22 20.27
C ARG A 255 -19.27 12.40 21.09
N GLN A 256 -19.11 13.62 20.59
CA GLN A 256 -19.62 14.85 21.22
C GLN A 256 -21.06 15.20 20.81
N GLY A 257 -21.71 14.35 20.00
CA GLY A 257 -23.04 14.63 19.45
C GLY A 257 -23.07 15.80 18.46
N LYS A 258 -21.91 16.21 17.92
CA LYS A 258 -21.83 17.28 16.92
C LYS A 258 -22.19 16.74 15.53
N PRO A 259 -22.84 17.56 14.69
CA PRO A 259 -23.20 17.14 13.34
C PRO A 259 -21.94 16.92 12.47
N LEU A 260 -22.01 15.90 11.61
CA LEU A 260 -21.01 15.69 10.57
C LEU A 260 -21.12 16.76 9.47
N PRO A 261 -19.99 17.23 8.92
CA PRO A 261 -20.00 18.15 7.77
C PRO A 261 -20.80 17.60 6.57
N GLY A 262 -21.58 18.46 5.91
CA GLY A 262 -22.47 18.08 4.81
C GLY A 262 -21.76 17.44 3.62
N TYR A 263 -20.54 17.89 3.32
CA TYR A 263 -19.75 17.40 2.19
C TYR A 263 -19.46 15.89 2.25
N LEU A 264 -19.52 15.24 3.42
CA LEU A 264 -19.34 13.80 3.57
C LEU A 264 -20.58 12.97 3.20
N ARG A 265 -21.75 13.62 3.14
CA ARG A 265 -23.02 13.03 2.68
C ARG A 265 -23.23 13.28 1.18
N ASP A 266 -22.78 14.44 0.72
CA ASP A 266 -23.08 14.93 -0.63
C ASP A 266 -22.13 14.39 -1.70
N HIS A 267 -20.92 13.95 -1.33
CA HIS A 267 -19.88 13.54 -2.28
C HIS A 267 -19.16 12.25 -1.88
N PRO A 268 -18.57 11.51 -2.84
CA PRO A 268 -17.69 10.39 -2.54
C PRO A 268 -16.46 10.82 -1.75
N VAL A 269 -16.02 9.97 -0.82
CA VAL A 269 -14.85 10.24 0.03
C VAL A 269 -13.64 9.47 -0.50
N TYR A 270 -12.67 10.21 -1.04
CA TYR A 270 -11.39 9.71 -1.52
C TYR A 270 -10.34 9.74 -0.41
N TYR A 271 -9.81 8.59 -0.02
CA TYR A 271 -8.75 8.53 0.98
C TYR A 271 -7.40 8.77 0.30
N ALA A 272 -6.87 9.98 0.43
CA ALA A 272 -5.58 10.36 -0.14
C ALA A 272 -4.97 11.57 0.59
N GLY A 273 -3.71 11.87 0.29
CA GLY A 273 -3.06 13.12 0.68
C GLY A 273 -2.15 13.57 -0.46
N PRO A 274 -2.27 14.82 -0.95
CA PRO A 274 -1.53 15.27 -2.13
C PRO A 274 -0.06 15.53 -1.80
N ALA A 275 0.82 15.30 -2.78
CA ALA A 275 2.13 15.92 -2.80
C ALA A 275 2.01 17.41 -3.18
N ARG A 276 3.10 18.16 -3.00
CA ARG A 276 3.15 19.58 -3.41
C ARG A 276 2.84 19.73 -4.90
N THR A 277 1.99 20.69 -5.23
CA THR A 277 1.62 21.02 -6.60
C THR A 277 2.77 21.73 -7.32
N PRO A 278 3.28 21.20 -8.44
CA PRO A 278 4.24 21.90 -9.28
C PRO A 278 3.64 23.19 -9.87
N GLN A 279 4.48 24.19 -10.13
CA GLN A 279 4.05 25.42 -10.79
C GLN A 279 3.43 25.09 -12.16
N GLY A 280 2.27 25.68 -12.45
CA GLY A 280 1.55 25.48 -13.72
C GLY A 280 0.76 24.17 -13.83
N HIS A 281 0.75 23.33 -12.79
CA HIS A 281 -0.07 22.11 -12.75
C HIS A 281 -1.31 22.30 -11.87
N ALA A 282 -2.39 21.57 -12.20
CA ALA A 282 -3.61 21.56 -11.41
C ALA A 282 -3.45 20.81 -10.07
N SER A 283 -2.57 19.82 -10.03
CA SER A 283 -2.33 18.97 -8.86
C SER A 283 -0.90 18.46 -8.85
N GLY A 284 -0.37 18.18 -7.65
CA GLY A 284 0.79 17.31 -7.49
C GLY A 284 0.42 15.84 -7.66
N SER A 285 1.39 14.95 -7.44
CA SER A 285 1.14 13.51 -7.34
C SER A 285 0.12 13.23 -6.25
N PHE A 286 -0.99 12.56 -6.60
CA PHE A 286 -2.15 12.45 -5.70
C PHE A 286 -2.84 11.10 -5.88
N GLY A 287 -2.18 10.04 -5.38
CA GLY A 287 -2.71 8.68 -5.41
C GLY A 287 -3.41 8.27 -4.11
N PRO A 288 -4.10 7.11 -4.12
CA PRO A 288 -4.88 6.65 -2.97
C PRO A 288 -3.99 6.22 -1.80
N THR A 289 -4.51 6.36 -0.58
CA THR A 289 -3.96 5.74 0.63
C THR A 289 -4.71 4.45 1.00
N THR A 290 -4.11 3.65 1.88
CA THR A 290 -4.66 2.34 2.29
C THR A 290 -6.01 2.49 2.98
N ALA A 291 -7.04 1.85 2.42
CA ALA A 291 -8.42 1.94 2.91
C ALA A 291 -8.60 1.38 4.32
N ALA A 292 -7.92 0.26 4.62
CA ALA A 292 -8.06 -0.49 5.86
C ALA A 292 -7.85 0.34 7.15
N ARG A 293 -7.10 1.45 7.08
CA ARG A 293 -6.87 2.32 8.25
C ARG A 293 -8.11 3.13 8.63
N MET A 294 -9.07 3.27 7.71
CA MET A 294 -10.34 3.97 7.94
C MET A 294 -11.50 3.02 8.21
N ASP A 295 -11.29 1.69 8.18
CA ASP A 295 -12.34 0.68 8.41
C ASP A 295 -13.13 0.91 9.71
N PRO A 296 -12.49 1.21 10.86
CA PRO A 296 -13.20 1.39 12.14
C PRO A 296 -14.23 2.53 12.14
N TYR A 297 -14.12 3.50 11.23
CA TYR A 297 -15.02 4.65 11.16
C TYR A 297 -16.24 4.41 10.27
N VAL A 298 -16.18 3.44 9.36
CA VAL A 298 -17.19 3.27 8.31
C VAL A 298 -18.59 2.99 8.87
N PRO A 299 -18.78 2.06 9.83
CA PRO A 299 -20.12 1.74 10.33
C PRO A 299 -20.83 2.96 10.93
N GLU A 300 -20.12 3.76 11.73
CA GLU A 300 -20.69 4.95 12.36
C GLU A 300 -20.97 6.07 11.35
N LEU A 301 -20.04 6.30 10.40
CA LEU A 301 -20.23 7.31 9.35
C LEU A 301 -21.44 6.97 8.46
N GLN A 302 -21.56 5.71 8.02
CA GLN A 302 -22.67 5.28 7.17
C GLN A 302 -24.01 5.25 7.91
N ALA A 303 -24.03 4.95 9.21
CA ALA A 303 -25.22 5.07 10.03
C ALA A 303 -25.76 6.52 10.10
N GLN A 304 -24.88 7.51 9.94
CA GLN A 304 -25.21 8.93 9.85
C GLN A 304 -25.41 9.44 8.40
N GLY A 305 -25.49 8.52 7.43
CA GLY A 305 -25.67 8.84 6.00
C GLY A 305 -24.42 9.39 5.31
N ALA A 306 -23.27 9.44 5.99
CA ALA A 306 -22.01 9.91 5.44
C ALA A 306 -21.16 8.76 4.87
N SER A 307 -20.13 9.08 4.06
CA SER A 307 -19.17 8.10 3.54
C SER A 307 -19.83 6.91 2.81
N ARG A 308 -20.91 7.17 2.08
CA ARG A 308 -21.66 6.15 1.32
C ARG A 308 -20.88 5.59 0.14
N VAL A 309 -20.07 6.41 -0.52
CA VAL A 309 -19.14 5.97 -1.57
C VAL A 309 -17.73 6.30 -1.14
N MET A 310 -16.89 5.27 -0.97
CA MET A 310 -15.52 5.38 -0.51
C MET A 310 -14.56 5.01 -1.63
N ILE A 311 -13.47 5.76 -1.81
CA ILE A 311 -12.49 5.53 -2.87
C ILE A 311 -11.10 5.49 -2.25
N ALA A 312 -10.35 4.41 -2.44
CA ALA A 312 -9.03 4.24 -1.83
C ALA A 312 -8.27 3.10 -2.52
N LYS A 313 -7.32 2.45 -1.83
CA LYS A 313 -6.65 1.24 -2.31
C LYS A 313 -6.53 0.15 -1.24
N GLY A 314 -6.46 -1.10 -1.70
CA GLY A 314 -6.29 -2.29 -0.89
C GLY A 314 -7.61 -2.96 -0.47
N ASN A 315 -7.52 -4.20 -0.01
CA ASN A 315 -8.63 -4.94 0.59
C ASN A 315 -9.03 -4.38 1.97
N ARG A 316 -10.28 -4.64 2.39
CA ARG A 316 -10.89 -4.09 3.61
C ARG A 316 -11.45 -5.19 4.51
N ALA A 317 -11.73 -4.83 5.76
CA ALA A 317 -12.28 -5.74 6.76
C ALA A 317 -13.75 -6.11 6.47
N PRO A 318 -14.22 -7.31 6.90
CA PRO A 318 -15.60 -7.74 6.71
C PRO A 318 -16.66 -6.79 7.29
N GLU A 319 -16.32 -6.03 8.33
CA GLU A 319 -17.21 -5.01 8.94
C GLU A 319 -17.61 -3.91 7.95
N VAL A 320 -16.71 -3.53 7.03
CA VAL A 320 -16.99 -2.55 5.98
C VAL A 320 -17.99 -3.13 4.98
N VAL A 321 -17.83 -4.41 4.62
CA VAL A 321 -18.75 -5.11 3.71
C VAL A 321 -20.15 -5.20 4.31
N ALA A 322 -20.23 -5.55 5.60
CA ALA A 322 -21.50 -5.59 6.33
C ALA A 322 -22.15 -4.20 6.42
N SER A 323 -21.36 -3.15 6.66
CA SER A 323 -21.84 -1.77 6.68
C SER A 323 -22.38 -1.31 5.33
N CYS A 324 -21.63 -1.55 4.24
CA CYS A 324 -22.07 -1.25 2.88
C CYS A 324 -23.40 -1.93 2.54
N LYS A 325 -23.55 -3.22 2.89
CA LYS A 325 -24.82 -3.94 2.72
C LYS A 325 -25.96 -3.33 3.53
N ARG A 326 -25.70 -2.90 4.77
CA ARG A 326 -26.72 -2.36 5.67
C ARG A 326 -27.20 -0.97 5.25
N HIS A 327 -26.29 -0.14 4.71
CA HIS A 327 -26.53 1.28 4.48
C HIS A 327 -26.54 1.67 3.00
N GLY A 328 -26.49 0.71 2.08
CA GLY A 328 -26.46 0.98 0.63
C GLY A 328 -25.17 1.68 0.19
N GLY A 329 -24.04 1.29 0.80
CA GLY A 329 -22.72 1.88 0.57
C GLY A 329 -21.86 1.10 -0.44
N PHE A 330 -20.79 1.72 -0.90
CA PHE A 330 -19.87 1.18 -1.89
C PHE A 330 -18.42 1.50 -1.53
N TYR A 331 -17.51 0.58 -1.86
CA TYR A 331 -16.07 0.82 -1.88
C TYR A 331 -15.52 0.61 -3.27
N LEU A 332 -14.86 1.64 -3.81
CA LEU A 332 -14.22 1.63 -5.11
C LEU A 332 -12.69 1.63 -4.92
N GLY A 333 -12.05 0.60 -5.46
CA GLY A 333 -10.59 0.45 -5.43
C GLY A 333 -9.94 1.17 -6.59
N SER A 334 -9.17 2.21 -6.30
CA SER A 334 -8.28 2.88 -7.26
C SER A 334 -6.91 2.20 -7.32
N VAL A 335 -6.20 2.38 -8.44
CA VAL A 335 -4.85 1.85 -8.63
C VAL A 335 -3.87 2.57 -7.71
N GLY A 336 -3.28 1.84 -6.76
CA GLY A 336 -2.21 2.32 -5.91
C GLY A 336 -0.88 2.41 -6.67
N GLY A 337 -0.16 3.52 -6.52
CA GLY A 337 1.18 3.71 -7.09
C GLY A 337 1.25 4.65 -8.30
N ALA A 338 0.17 4.81 -9.07
CA ALA A 338 0.12 5.66 -10.27
C ALA A 338 -0.14 7.16 -9.99
N ALA A 339 0.37 7.68 -8.87
CA ALA A 339 -0.01 9.00 -8.33
C ALA A 339 0.29 10.19 -9.26
N ALA A 340 1.38 10.13 -10.03
CA ALA A 340 1.77 11.19 -10.96
C ALA A 340 0.82 11.28 -12.16
N VAL A 341 0.39 10.13 -12.70
CA VAL A 341 -0.59 10.06 -13.81
C VAL A 341 -1.94 10.60 -13.33
N LEU A 342 -2.40 10.19 -12.15
CA LEU A 342 -3.65 10.72 -11.57
C LEU A 342 -3.58 12.25 -11.36
N GLY A 343 -2.48 12.74 -10.78
CA GLY A 343 -2.27 14.17 -10.55
C GLY A 343 -2.23 15.00 -11.83
N ARG A 344 -1.55 14.50 -12.88
CA ARG A 344 -1.37 15.23 -14.14
C ARG A 344 -2.60 15.16 -15.05
N ASP A 345 -3.16 13.96 -15.22
CA ASP A 345 -4.09 13.69 -16.32
C ASP A 345 -5.55 13.61 -15.86
N VAL A 346 -5.80 13.29 -14.58
CA VAL A 346 -7.15 12.99 -14.06
C VAL A 346 -7.68 14.11 -13.16
N ILE A 347 -6.86 14.65 -12.25
CA ILE A 347 -7.26 15.67 -11.29
C ILE A 347 -7.16 17.06 -11.92
N LYS A 348 -8.27 17.80 -11.94
CA LYS A 348 -8.43 19.07 -12.65
C LYS A 348 -8.41 20.29 -11.74
N SER A 349 -8.71 20.11 -10.45
CA SER A 349 -8.57 21.15 -9.44
C SER A 349 -8.44 20.54 -8.04
N VAL A 350 -7.80 21.29 -7.14
CA VAL A 350 -7.59 20.92 -5.74
C VAL A 350 -7.78 22.16 -4.87
N GLU A 351 -8.66 22.08 -3.87
CA GLU A 351 -8.99 23.15 -2.94
C GLU A 351 -9.00 22.60 -1.51
N VAL A 352 -8.32 23.26 -0.55
CA VAL A 352 -8.51 22.97 0.88
C VAL A 352 -9.83 23.58 1.31
N ILE A 353 -10.74 22.79 1.88
CA ILE A 353 -12.05 23.28 2.31
C ILE A 353 -12.29 23.18 3.82
N ASP A 354 -11.51 22.36 4.54
CA ASP A 354 -11.61 22.22 6.00
C ASP A 354 -10.30 21.66 6.58
N PHE A 355 -10.08 21.85 7.88
CA PHE A 355 -8.91 21.36 8.64
C PHE A 355 -7.54 21.67 7.98
N GLY A 356 -7.35 22.90 7.48
CA GLY A 356 -6.15 23.30 6.74
C GLY A 356 -4.84 23.14 7.52
N GLU A 357 -4.90 23.20 8.84
CA GLU A 357 -3.78 22.98 9.76
C GLU A 357 -3.23 21.55 9.72
N PHE A 358 -3.98 20.57 9.20
CA PHE A 358 -3.51 19.18 9.02
C PHE A 358 -2.58 19.02 7.79
N GLY A 359 -2.32 20.09 7.04
CA GLY A 359 -1.43 20.07 5.89
C GLY A 359 -1.92 19.11 4.83
N MET A 360 -1.11 18.12 4.43
CA MET A 360 -1.51 17.14 3.40
C MET A 360 -2.70 16.24 3.83
N GLU A 361 -3.01 16.18 5.13
CA GLU A 361 -4.18 15.44 5.65
C GLU A 361 -5.42 16.32 5.85
N ALA A 362 -5.41 17.58 5.42
CA ALA A 362 -6.59 18.45 5.42
C ALA A 362 -7.74 17.84 4.60
N VAL A 363 -8.93 18.44 4.69
CA VAL A 363 -10.04 18.08 3.80
C VAL A 363 -9.89 18.86 2.50
N TRP A 364 -9.87 18.12 1.39
CA TRP A 364 -9.77 18.71 0.06
C TRP A 364 -11.05 18.50 -0.72
N ARG A 365 -11.45 19.47 -1.53
CA ARG A 365 -12.37 19.28 -2.64
C ARG A 365 -11.55 19.16 -3.92
N ILE A 366 -11.80 18.11 -4.69
CA ILE A 366 -11.15 17.90 -5.98
C ILE A 366 -12.18 17.71 -7.09
N ARG A 367 -11.86 18.20 -8.29
CA ARG A 367 -12.58 17.84 -9.52
C ARG A 367 -11.76 16.83 -10.29
N VAL A 368 -12.38 15.72 -10.68
CA VAL A 368 -11.72 14.67 -11.46
C VAL A 368 -12.42 14.44 -12.79
N GLN A 369 -11.68 13.94 -13.77
CA GLN A 369 -12.18 13.50 -15.06
C GLN A 369 -11.61 12.12 -15.37
N ASP A 370 -12.48 11.17 -15.72
CA ASP A 370 -12.13 9.80 -16.06
C ASP A 370 -11.24 9.12 -14.99
N PHE A 371 -11.57 9.32 -13.71
CA PHE A 371 -10.83 8.71 -12.60
C PHE A 371 -11.07 7.20 -12.56
N PRO A 372 -10.02 6.37 -12.68
CA PRO A 372 -10.16 4.92 -12.75
C PRO A 372 -10.31 4.28 -11.36
N ALA A 373 -11.28 3.39 -11.24
CA ALA A 373 -11.43 2.50 -10.10
C ALA A 373 -12.12 1.18 -10.49
N PHE A 374 -12.23 0.26 -9.54
CA PHE A 374 -13.04 -0.95 -9.64
C PHE A 374 -14.07 -0.98 -8.52
N VAL A 375 -15.26 -1.51 -8.78
CA VAL A 375 -16.21 -1.84 -7.70
C VAL A 375 -15.62 -2.97 -6.87
N VAL A 376 -15.15 -2.68 -5.65
CA VAL A 376 -14.55 -3.69 -4.77
C VAL A 376 -15.59 -4.26 -3.82
N THR A 377 -16.36 -3.40 -3.17
CA THR A 377 -17.46 -3.80 -2.28
C THR A 377 -18.75 -3.13 -2.73
N ASP A 378 -19.82 -3.90 -2.83
CA ASP A 378 -21.15 -3.41 -3.23
C ASP A 378 -22.13 -3.29 -2.05
N ASP A 379 -23.31 -2.76 -2.36
CA ASP A 379 -24.46 -2.60 -1.46
C ASP A 379 -25.21 -3.91 -1.15
N LYS A 380 -24.72 -5.04 -1.64
CA LYS A 380 -25.36 -6.37 -1.51
C LYS A 380 -24.57 -7.28 -0.57
N GLY A 381 -23.39 -6.84 -0.13
CA GLY A 381 -22.47 -7.59 0.73
C GLY A 381 -21.51 -8.47 -0.06
N ASN A 382 -21.29 -8.21 -1.34
CA ASN A 382 -20.24 -8.84 -2.10
C ASN A 382 -18.92 -8.06 -1.94
N ASP A 383 -17.80 -8.79 -1.94
CA ASP A 383 -16.47 -8.21 -1.95
C ASP A 383 -15.56 -8.92 -2.94
N PHE A 384 -14.82 -8.14 -3.72
CA PHE A 384 -13.92 -8.63 -4.78
C PHE A 384 -12.86 -9.60 -4.25
N PHE A 385 -12.30 -9.33 -3.07
CA PHE A 385 -11.18 -10.11 -2.51
C PHE A 385 -11.63 -11.36 -1.76
N THR A 386 -12.91 -11.47 -1.41
CA THR A 386 -13.47 -12.66 -0.76
C THR A 386 -14.10 -13.66 -1.73
N ARG A 387 -14.43 -13.24 -2.96
CA ARG A 387 -14.78 -14.18 -4.03
C ARG A 387 -13.57 -15.07 -4.30
N LYS A 388 -13.74 -16.39 -4.16
CA LYS A 388 -12.78 -17.35 -4.74
C LYS A 388 -12.67 -17.01 -6.23
N PRO A 389 -11.48 -16.68 -6.74
CA PRO A 389 -11.31 -16.49 -8.17
C PRO A 389 -11.80 -17.75 -8.88
N GLY A 390 -12.75 -17.61 -9.81
CA GLY A 390 -12.97 -18.63 -10.82
C GLY A 390 -11.77 -18.64 -11.76
N LEU A 391 -10.63 -19.14 -11.29
CA LEU A 391 -9.43 -19.32 -12.10
C LEU A 391 -9.63 -20.57 -12.94
N THR A 392 -10.37 -20.44 -14.03
CA THR A 392 -10.03 -21.24 -15.21
C THR A 392 -8.78 -20.60 -15.78
N PRO A 393 -7.62 -21.29 -15.82
CA PRO A 393 -6.45 -20.75 -16.49
C PRO A 393 -6.83 -20.38 -17.93
N PRO A 394 -6.40 -19.23 -18.48
CA PRO A 394 -6.38 -19.10 -19.92
C PRO A 394 -5.48 -20.22 -20.46
N GLY A 395 -6.07 -21.09 -21.29
CA GLY A 395 -5.39 -22.23 -21.91
C GLY A 395 -4.33 -21.83 -22.92
#